data_AF-A0A5T0US69-F1
#
_entry.id   AF-A0A5T0US69-F1
#
_cell.length_a   1.000
_cell.length_b   1.000
_cell.length_c   1.000
_cell.angle_alpha   90.00
_cell.angle_beta   90.00
_cell.angle_gamma   90.00
#
_symmetry.space_group_name_H-M   'P 1'
#
loop_
_entity.id
_entity.type
_entity.pdbx_description
1 polymer ?
#
loop_
_entity_poly.entity_id
_entity_poly.type
_entity_poly.pdbx_seq_one_letter_code
_entity_poly.pdbx_strand_id
1 'polypeptide(L)' 'LTLGKTLWKIIFIKLFIMLIVLKLFVFDVNFNSIFKNDNEKSNFVIENLIKEK' A
#
# COMPACT_ATOMS: atom_id res chain seq x y z
N LEU A 1 22.43 -25.56 10.77
CA LEU A 1 22.56 -24.24 10.08
C LEU A 1 21.70 -24.09 8.81
N THR A 2 20.69 -24.95 8.58
CA THR A 2 19.82 -24.91 7.39
C THR A 2 18.37 -24.59 7.74
N LEU A 3 17.91 -25.05 8.91
CA LEU A 3 16.57 -24.78 9.43
C LEU A 3 16.26 -23.28 9.56
N GLY A 4 17.22 -22.47 10.02
CA GLY A 4 17.06 -21.02 10.17
C GLY A 4 16.82 -20.30 8.83
N LYS A 5 17.54 -20.66 7.77
CA LYS A 5 17.33 -20.08 6.43
C LYS A 5 15.98 -20.45 5.84
N THR A 6 15.51 -21.68 6.08
CA THR A 6 14.19 -22.14 5.63
C THR A 6 13.08 -21.38 6.35
N LEU A 7 13.18 -21.21 7.67
CA LEU A 7 12.21 -20.41 8.44
C LEU A 7 12.17 -18.96 7.96
N TRP A 8 13.35 -18.36 7.72
CA TRP A 8 13.42 -16.98 7.27
C TRP A 8 12.79 -16.77 5.90
N LYS A 9 12.97 -17.73 4.96
CA LYS A 9 12.25 -17.73 3.68
C LYS A 9 10.73 -17.78 3.86
N ILE A 10 10.23 -18.59 4.79
CA ILE A 10 8.80 -18.71 5.08
C ILE A 10 8.24 -17.40 5.68
N ILE A 11 9.00 -16.73 6.52
CA ILE A 11 8.61 -15.43 7.08
C ILE A 11 8.57 -14.37 5.97
N PHE A 12 9.57 -14.34 5.10
CA PHE A 12 9.64 -13.42 3.97
C PHE A 12 8.48 -13.59 3.01
N ILE A 13 8.16 -14.83 2.62
CA ILE A 13 7.06 -15.08 1.70
C ILE A 13 5.72 -14.66 2.31
N LYS A 14 5.54 -14.90 3.62
CA LYS A 14 4.30 -14.54 4.33
C LYS A 14 4.16 -13.02 4.45
N LEU A 15 5.25 -12.32 4.77
CA LEU A 15 5.30 -10.87 4.81
C LEU A 15 5.01 -10.27 3.43
N PHE A 16 5.61 -10.82 2.37
CA PHE A 16 5.40 -10.37 0.99
C PHE A 16 3.95 -10.56 0.54
N ILE A 17 3.34 -11.71 0.84
CA ILE A 17 1.91 -11.97 0.60
C ILE A 17 1.05 -10.93 1.34
N MET A 18 1.34 -10.65 2.61
CA MET A 18 0.56 -9.70 3.41
C MET A 18 0.67 -8.27 2.84
N LEU A 19 1.87 -7.89 2.37
CA LEU A 19 2.14 -6.59 1.78
C LEU A 19 1.44 -6.44 0.42
N ILE A 20 1.41 -7.50 -0.40
CA ILE A 20 0.65 -7.50 -1.66
C ILE A 20 -0.85 -7.41 -1.40
N VAL A 21 -1.41 -8.19 -0.48
CA VAL A 21 -2.84 -8.15 -0.18
C VAL A 21 -3.23 -6.78 0.36
N LEU A 22 -2.44 -6.21 1.28
CA LEU A 22 -2.65 -4.85 1.76
C LEU A 22 -2.51 -3.84 0.62
N LYS A 23 -1.55 -4.00 -0.30
CA LYS A 23 -1.38 -3.12 -1.45
C LYS A 23 -2.58 -3.19 -2.40
N LEU A 24 -3.04 -4.38 -2.76
CA LEU A 24 -4.22 -4.51 -3.63
C LEU A 24 -5.48 -3.98 -2.92
N PHE A 25 -5.67 -4.32 -1.65
CA PHE A 25 -6.84 -3.86 -0.90
C PHE A 25 -6.84 -2.34 -0.63
N VAL A 26 -5.72 -1.78 -0.20
CA VAL A 26 -5.59 -0.35 0.10
C VAL A 26 -5.52 0.48 -1.18
N PHE A 27 -4.85 0.00 -2.24
CA PHE A 27 -4.65 0.76 -3.48
C PHE A 27 -5.75 0.57 -4.52
N ASP A 28 -6.22 -0.64 -4.81
CA ASP A 28 -7.29 -0.82 -5.79
C ASP A 28 -8.66 -0.40 -5.26
N VAL A 29 -8.99 -0.72 -4.01
CA VAL A 29 -10.34 -0.43 -3.47
C VAL A 29 -10.49 1.04 -3.09
N ASN A 30 -9.41 1.69 -2.64
CA ASN A 30 -9.50 3.03 -2.04
C ASN A 30 -8.92 4.15 -2.91
N PHE A 31 -7.91 3.90 -3.75
CA PHE A 31 -7.27 4.99 -4.52
C PHE A 31 -7.81 5.11 -5.95
N ASN A 32 -7.99 4.01 -6.68
CA ASN A 32 -8.52 4.04 -8.05
C ASN A 32 -10.03 4.32 -8.12
N SER A 33 -10.78 3.97 -7.07
CA SER A 33 -12.23 4.19 -7.00
C SER A 33 -12.60 5.67 -6.80
N ILE A 34 -11.75 6.43 -6.08
CA ILE A 34 -12.05 7.80 -5.66
C ILE A 34 -11.45 8.83 -6.62
N PHE A 35 -10.34 8.51 -7.30
CA PHE A 35 -9.66 9.45 -8.19
C PHE A 35 -9.31 8.78 -9.53
N LYS A 36 -9.97 9.20 -10.61
CA LYS A 36 -9.73 8.70 -11.98
C LYS A 36 -8.43 9.20 -12.60
N ASN A 37 -7.87 10.27 -12.06
CA ASN A 37 -6.68 10.94 -12.57
C ASN A 37 -5.75 11.28 -11.40
N ASP A 38 -4.49 10.87 -11.47
CA ASP A 38 -3.47 11.13 -10.44
C ASP A 38 -3.33 12.63 -10.13
N ASN A 39 -3.61 13.49 -11.12
CA ASN A 39 -3.60 14.94 -10.98
C ASN A 39 -4.70 15.48 -10.04
N GLU A 40 -5.92 14.93 -10.12
CA GLU A 40 -7.03 15.34 -9.24
C GLU A 40 -6.78 14.91 -7.79
N LYS A 41 -6.22 13.71 -7.61
CA LYS A 41 -5.81 13.22 -6.30
C LYS A 41 -4.75 14.11 -5.66
N SER A 42 -3.72 14.50 -6.44
CA SER A 42 -2.65 15.37 -5.97
C SER A 42 -3.20 16.73 -5.54
N ASN A 43 -4.07 17.34 -6.36
CA ASN A 43 -4.71 18.61 -6.02
C ASN A 43 -5.57 18.51 -4.76
N PHE A 44 -6.37 17.44 -4.61
CA PHE A 44 -7.20 17.24 -3.41
C PHE A 44 -6.35 17.12 -2.14
N VAL A 45 -5.25 16.36 -2.19
CA VAL A 45 -4.33 16.21 -1.04
C VAL A 45 -3.67 17.53 -0.70
N ILE A 46 -3.16 18.26 -1.70
CA ILE A 46 -2.54 19.58 -1.52
C ILE A 46 -3.53 20.56 -0.89
N GLU A 47 -4.77 20.59 -1.40
CA GLU A 47 -5.81 21.48 -0.88
C GLU A 47 -6.17 21.13 0.57
N ASN A 48 -6.27 19.84 0.94
CA ASN A 48 -6.55 19.43 2.32
C ASN A 48 -5.37 19.58 3.28
N LEU A 49 -4.12 19.45 2.81
CA LEU A 49 -2.92 19.66 3.63
C LEU A 49 -2.63 21.14 3.87
N ILE A 50 -2.96 22.02 2.91
CA ILE A 50 -2.80 23.47 3.04
C ILE A 50 -3.98 24.08 3.81
N LYS A 51 -5.14 23.42 3.84
CA LYS A 51 -6.29 23.80 4.67
C LYS A 51 -6.07 23.37 6.12
N GLU A 52 -4.98 23.88 6.71
CA GLU A 52 -4.86 24.01 8.16
C GLU A 52 -6.01 24.90 8.65
N LYS A 53 -6.78 24.38 9.61
CA LYS A 53 -7.72 25.16 10.41
C LYS A 53 -7.17 25.29 11.81
#